data_AF-A0A1T5AZP2-F1
#
_entry.id   AF-A0A1T5AZP2-F1
#
_cell.length_a   1.000
_cell.length_b   1.000
_cell.length_c   1.000
_cell.angle_alpha   90.00
_cell.angle_beta   90.00
_cell.angle_gamma   90.00
#
_symmetry.space_group_name_H-M   'P 1'
#
loop_
_entity.id
_entity.type
_entity.pdbx_description
1 polymer ?
#
loop_
_entity_poly.entity_id
_entity_poly.type
_entity_poly.pdbx_seq_one_letter_code
_entity_poly.pdbx_strand_id
1 'polypeptide(L)'
;MKREPTYLESEILYQVLELLYREIDELIHELAPEGWNNSPYHFPFELIEGEREALYKTYDTVACAYERRFGPIMRQYISKSRYEIDYMTRTGSNHNYSAELVYLIEHGVIQLSGSGLFFKPNEATMQYIIDPFDVEEQSYILGMDIDLANTVDPCVLRITAARSDVLLYIDLSAIYARILQAFGALGYDWRYRDVELEDLWVESELIARFSNLKSRHSHDSYLDILSEVLTERQNELPPDEVIGYLSVYEKLPVGYPPTLEDLQRISLGLDGST
;
A
#
# COMPACT_ATOMS: atom_id res chain seq x y z
N MET A 1 29.29 -1.45 -3.58
CA MET A 1 28.48 -1.14 -4.78
C MET A 1 27.05 -0.99 -4.31
N LYS A 2 26.42 0.18 -4.49
CA LYS A 2 24.96 0.29 -4.33
C LYS A 2 24.35 -0.71 -5.32
N ARG A 3 23.63 -1.71 -4.81
CA ARG A 3 22.90 -2.64 -5.67
C ARG A 3 21.67 -1.88 -6.14
N GLU A 4 21.52 -1.74 -7.45
CA GLU A 4 20.37 -1.05 -8.01
C GLU A 4 19.13 -1.92 -7.81
N PRO A 5 17.98 -1.32 -7.44
CA PRO A 5 16.72 -2.04 -7.51
C PRO A 5 16.50 -2.58 -8.92
N THR A 6 15.90 -3.76 -9.00
CA THR A 6 15.42 -4.30 -10.28
C THR A 6 13.91 -4.34 -10.28
N TYR A 7 13.31 -4.19 -11.45
CA TYR A 7 11.88 -4.44 -11.60
C TYR A 7 11.60 -5.93 -11.43
N LEU A 8 10.46 -6.24 -10.81
CA LEU A 8 9.92 -7.59 -10.76
C LEU A 8 9.63 -8.06 -12.19
N GLU A 9 9.88 -9.33 -12.48
CA GLU A 9 9.54 -9.91 -13.77
C GLU A 9 8.01 -10.00 -13.92
N SER A 10 7.48 -9.55 -15.07
CA SER A 10 6.04 -9.52 -15.33
C SER A 10 5.37 -10.90 -15.22
N GLU A 11 6.07 -11.98 -15.56
CA GLU A 11 5.57 -13.35 -15.39
C GLU A 11 5.31 -13.69 -13.92
N ILE A 12 6.14 -13.20 -13.00
CA ILE A 12 5.95 -13.40 -11.56
C ILE A 12 4.73 -12.61 -11.09
N LEU A 13 4.60 -11.36 -11.53
CA LEU A 13 3.43 -10.53 -11.19
C LEU A 13 2.13 -11.18 -11.70
N TYR A 14 2.13 -11.70 -12.94
CA TYR A 14 1.02 -12.46 -13.50
C TYR A 14 0.66 -13.67 -12.61
N GLN A 15 1.64 -14.47 -12.19
CA GLN A 15 1.40 -15.62 -11.32
C GLN A 15 0.85 -15.23 -9.94
N VAL A 16 1.33 -14.13 -9.36
CA VAL A 16 0.78 -13.60 -8.09
C VAL A 16 -0.68 -13.21 -8.26
N LEU A 17 -1.01 -12.43 -9.30
CA LEU A 17 -2.38 -12.02 -9.57
C LEU A 17 -3.27 -13.23 -9.86
N GLU A 18 -2.75 -14.25 -10.55
CA GLU A 18 -3.49 -15.48 -10.80
C GLU A 18 -3.89 -16.20 -9.51
N LEU A 19 -2.97 -16.30 -8.55
CA LEU A 19 -3.27 -16.88 -7.23
C LEU A 19 -4.36 -16.07 -6.52
N LEU A 20 -4.28 -14.74 -6.55
CA LEU A 20 -5.23 -13.86 -5.88
C LEU A 20 -6.62 -13.88 -6.54
N TYR A 21 -6.69 -13.90 -7.88
CA TYR A 21 -7.95 -13.83 -8.61
C TYR A 21 -8.73 -15.14 -8.56
N ARG A 22 -8.04 -16.26 -8.41
CA ARG A 22 -8.69 -17.57 -8.22
C ARG A 22 -9.39 -17.71 -6.87
N GLU A 23 -9.00 -16.91 -5.87
CA GLU A 23 -9.54 -16.94 -4.51
C GLU A 23 -10.52 -15.79 -4.21
N ILE A 24 -11.01 -15.08 -5.23
CA ILE A 24 -11.89 -13.90 -5.08
C ILE A 24 -13.09 -14.16 -4.16
N ASP A 25 -13.80 -15.27 -4.36
CA ASP A 25 -15.01 -15.57 -3.58
C ASP A 25 -14.69 -15.88 -2.11
N GLU A 26 -13.57 -16.55 -1.84
CA GLU A 26 -13.12 -16.83 -0.48
C GLU A 26 -12.70 -15.55 0.25
N LEU A 27 -11.96 -14.69 -0.45
CA LEU A 27 -11.53 -13.41 0.08
C LEU A 27 -12.71 -12.49 0.41
N ILE A 28 -13.77 -12.50 -0.38
CA ILE A 28 -15.00 -11.75 -0.07
C ILE A 28 -15.65 -12.23 1.21
N HIS A 29 -15.68 -13.55 1.43
CA HIS A 29 -16.26 -14.10 2.64
C HIS A 29 -15.44 -13.71 3.89
N GLU A 30 -14.11 -13.65 3.75
CA GLU A 30 -13.19 -13.22 4.80
C GLU A 30 -13.33 -11.73 5.11
N LEU A 31 -13.33 -10.88 4.07
CA LEU A 31 -13.39 -9.42 4.20
C LEU A 31 -14.78 -8.90 4.60
N ALA A 32 -15.83 -9.61 4.20
CA ALA A 32 -17.21 -9.17 4.36
C ALA A 32 -18.12 -10.34 4.80
N PRO A 33 -17.92 -10.90 6.01
CA PRO A 33 -18.72 -12.02 6.49
C PRO A 33 -20.21 -11.66 6.64
N GLU A 34 -20.52 -10.38 6.85
CA GLU A 34 -21.89 -9.84 6.92
C GLU A 34 -22.47 -9.41 5.55
N GLY A 35 -21.73 -9.67 4.47
CA GLY A 35 -22.09 -9.37 3.09
C GLY A 35 -21.36 -8.14 2.53
N TRP A 36 -20.93 -8.25 1.26
CA TRP A 36 -20.10 -7.24 0.58
C TRP A 36 -20.68 -5.83 0.62
N ASN A 37 -21.98 -5.67 0.34
CA ASN A 37 -22.65 -4.35 0.34
C ASN A 37 -22.66 -3.64 1.71
N ASN A 38 -22.39 -4.37 2.79
CA ASN A 38 -22.32 -3.83 4.16
C ASN A 38 -20.90 -3.68 4.66
N SER A 39 -19.90 -3.99 3.84
CA SER A 39 -18.50 -3.97 4.24
C SER A 39 -17.86 -2.59 4.01
N PRO A 40 -16.88 -2.20 4.83
CA PRO A 40 -16.10 -0.99 4.61
C PRO A 40 -15.33 -1.03 3.26
N TYR A 41 -15.01 -2.23 2.76
CA TYR A 41 -14.33 -2.43 1.47
C TYR A 41 -15.21 -2.08 0.26
N HIS A 42 -16.54 -2.17 0.37
CA HIS A 42 -17.46 -1.77 -0.70
C HIS A 42 -17.69 -0.26 -0.75
N PHE A 43 -17.54 0.44 0.38
CA PHE A 43 -17.89 1.85 0.50
C PHE A 43 -17.21 2.79 -0.53
N PRO A 44 -15.92 2.62 -0.87
CA PRO A 44 -15.28 3.41 -1.92
C PRO A 44 -15.95 3.28 -3.30
N PHE A 45 -16.77 2.24 -3.51
CA PHE A 45 -17.42 1.92 -4.78
C PHE A 45 -18.93 2.21 -4.76
N GLU A 46 -19.58 2.13 -3.58
CA GLU A 46 -20.99 2.43 -3.37
C GLU A 46 -21.41 3.81 -3.90
N LEU A 47 -22.52 3.92 -4.64
CA LEU A 47 -23.09 5.21 -5.05
C LEU A 47 -23.78 5.91 -3.88
N ILE A 48 -23.30 7.08 -3.44
CA ILE A 48 -23.97 7.85 -2.40
C ILE A 48 -24.94 8.86 -3.05
N GLU A 49 -26.21 8.82 -2.65
CA GLU A 49 -27.23 9.73 -3.20
C GLU A 49 -26.90 11.20 -2.90
N GLY A 50 -26.93 12.06 -3.92
CA GLY A 50 -26.56 13.48 -3.81
C GLY A 50 -25.05 13.76 -3.72
N GLU A 51 -24.22 12.72 -3.75
CA GLU A 51 -22.75 12.82 -3.72
C GLU A 51 -22.20 13.51 -4.96
N ARG A 52 -22.83 13.32 -6.13
CA ARG A 52 -22.41 14.03 -7.35
C ARG A 52 -22.49 15.55 -7.15
N GLU A 53 -23.57 16.04 -6.56
CA GLU A 53 -23.78 17.46 -6.26
C GLU A 53 -22.91 17.96 -5.09
N ALA A 54 -22.49 17.06 -4.18
CA ALA A 54 -21.68 17.37 -3.00
C ALA A 54 -20.16 17.25 -3.23
N LEU A 55 -19.70 16.37 -4.11
CA LEU A 55 -18.30 16.25 -4.56
C LEU A 55 -17.85 17.52 -5.28
N TYR A 56 -18.77 18.24 -5.94
CA TYR A 56 -18.50 19.60 -6.42
C TYR A 56 -18.18 20.61 -5.30
N LYS A 57 -18.38 20.25 -4.01
CA LYS A 57 -18.26 21.17 -2.88
C LYS A 57 -17.22 20.75 -1.83
N THR A 58 -17.14 19.50 -1.35
CA THR A 58 -16.18 19.12 -0.28
C THR A 58 -16.01 17.60 -0.06
N TYR A 59 -14.75 17.16 0.14
CA TYR A 59 -14.33 15.83 0.62
C TYR A 59 -15.04 15.38 1.91
N ASP A 60 -15.34 16.34 2.80
CA ASP A 60 -15.95 16.11 4.12
C ASP A 60 -17.25 15.29 4.06
N THR A 61 -17.99 15.31 2.96
CA THR A 61 -19.25 14.57 2.81
C THR A 61 -19.02 13.05 2.77
N VAL A 62 -18.03 12.60 1.99
CA VAL A 62 -17.71 11.17 1.85
C VAL A 62 -17.17 10.63 3.17
N ALA A 63 -16.24 11.37 3.79
CA ALA A 63 -15.72 11.05 5.11
C ALA A 63 -16.83 10.99 6.18
N CYS A 64 -17.73 11.97 6.23
CA CYS A 64 -18.86 11.95 7.17
C CYS A 64 -19.82 10.78 6.93
N ALA A 65 -20.05 10.39 5.67
CA ALA A 65 -20.90 9.25 5.35
C ALA A 65 -20.28 7.92 5.82
N TYR A 66 -18.97 7.74 5.60
CA TYR A 66 -18.22 6.61 6.14
C TYR A 66 -18.26 6.62 7.68
N GLU A 67 -17.94 7.77 8.31
CA GLU A 67 -17.89 7.89 9.77
C GLU A 67 -19.22 7.49 10.43
N ARG A 68 -20.35 7.86 9.81
CA ARG A 68 -21.69 7.49 10.30
C ARG A 68 -21.98 6.00 10.21
N ARG A 69 -21.41 5.29 9.23
CA ARG A 69 -21.71 3.89 8.94
C ARG A 69 -20.74 2.94 9.65
N PHE A 70 -19.46 3.26 9.68
CA PHE A 70 -18.40 2.36 10.16
C PHE A 70 -17.67 2.87 11.40
N GLY A 71 -17.94 4.11 11.82
CA GLY A 71 -17.28 4.73 12.97
C GLY A 71 -16.13 5.67 12.56
N PRO A 72 -15.47 6.28 13.55
CA PRO A 72 -14.53 7.38 13.30
C PRO A 72 -13.37 6.97 12.39
N ILE A 73 -13.09 7.79 11.38
CA ILE A 73 -11.87 7.69 10.57
C ILE A 73 -10.74 8.32 11.39
N MET A 74 -9.52 7.78 11.33
CA MET A 74 -8.36 8.47 11.88
C MET A 74 -8.17 9.82 11.16
N ARG A 75 -8.59 10.91 11.82
CA ARG A 75 -8.70 12.28 11.25
C ARG A 75 -7.37 12.93 10.83
N GLN A 76 -6.25 12.21 10.94
CA GLN A 76 -4.92 12.74 10.69
C GLN A 76 -4.53 12.87 9.21
N TYR A 77 -5.25 12.26 8.26
CA TYR A 77 -4.82 12.26 6.85
C TYR A 77 -5.80 12.86 5.83
N ILE A 78 -6.90 13.49 6.27
CA ILE A 78 -7.80 14.16 5.32
C ILE A 78 -7.07 15.39 4.78
N SER A 79 -6.41 15.24 3.64
CA SER A 79 -5.64 16.29 3.00
C SER A 79 -6.57 17.45 2.67
N LYS A 80 -6.35 18.59 3.32
CA LYS A 80 -7.08 19.85 3.12
C LYS A 80 -6.86 20.48 1.74
N SER A 81 -6.02 19.89 0.88
CA SER A 81 -5.49 20.58 -0.30
C SER A 81 -5.24 19.62 -1.46
N ARG A 82 -6.28 19.34 -2.25
CA ARG A 82 -6.11 19.00 -3.67
C ARG A 82 -7.37 19.34 -4.46
N TYR A 83 -7.15 20.03 -5.57
CA TYR A 83 -8.16 20.62 -6.43
C TYR A 83 -8.01 19.98 -7.81
N GLU A 84 -8.45 18.73 -7.96
CA GLU A 84 -8.73 18.10 -9.26
C GLU A 84 -9.86 17.09 -9.06
N ILE A 85 -11.09 17.60 -9.02
CA ILE A 85 -12.28 16.78 -9.22
C ILE A 85 -12.67 17.04 -10.67
N ASP A 86 -12.20 16.21 -11.60
CA ASP A 86 -12.84 16.13 -12.90
C ASP A 86 -12.80 14.75 -13.57
N TYR A 87 -13.94 14.48 -14.23
CA TYR A 87 -14.25 13.53 -15.29
C TYR A 87 -14.53 12.03 -15.04
N MET A 88 -14.62 11.48 -13.82
CA MET A 88 -14.99 10.05 -13.66
C MET A 88 -16.06 9.77 -12.60
N THR A 89 -17.18 10.49 -12.59
CA THR A 89 -18.41 10.00 -11.93
C THR A 89 -19.18 9.10 -12.90
N ARG A 90 -18.68 7.90 -13.14
CA ARG A 90 -19.45 6.80 -13.71
C ARG A 90 -19.10 5.51 -12.99
N THR A 91 -19.55 5.38 -11.75
CA THR A 91 -19.91 4.06 -11.23
C THR A 91 -21.09 3.58 -12.08
N GLY A 92 -20.80 2.77 -13.10
CA GLY A 92 -21.86 2.14 -13.88
C GLY A 92 -22.71 1.27 -12.97
N SER A 93 -24.01 1.18 -13.25
CA SER A 93 -24.97 0.37 -12.50
C SER A 93 -24.80 -1.15 -12.68
N ASN A 94 -23.70 -1.61 -13.30
CA ASN A 94 -23.47 -3.00 -13.72
C ASN A 94 -22.17 -3.60 -13.17
N HIS A 95 -21.53 -2.98 -12.17
CA HIS A 95 -20.30 -3.51 -11.59
C HIS A 95 -20.60 -4.61 -10.58
N ASN A 96 -19.93 -5.76 -10.73
CA ASN A 96 -20.02 -6.86 -9.79
C ASN A 96 -18.96 -6.68 -8.67
N TYR A 97 -19.20 -7.26 -7.49
CA TYR A 97 -18.27 -7.26 -6.37
C TYR A 97 -16.86 -7.73 -6.74
N SER A 98 -16.74 -8.60 -7.77
CA SER A 98 -15.46 -9.09 -8.26
C SER A 98 -14.58 -7.97 -8.82
N ALA A 99 -15.17 -6.96 -9.47
CA ALA A 99 -14.42 -5.84 -10.05
C ALA A 99 -13.88 -4.91 -8.96
N GLU A 100 -14.69 -4.72 -7.91
CA GLU A 100 -14.30 -3.96 -6.73
C GLU A 100 -13.16 -4.67 -5.98
N LEU A 101 -13.25 -5.99 -5.83
CA LEU A 101 -12.17 -6.75 -5.18
C LEU A 101 -10.88 -6.78 -6.00
N VAL A 102 -10.96 -6.96 -7.32
CA VAL A 102 -9.81 -6.87 -8.23
C VAL A 102 -9.11 -5.52 -8.04
N TYR A 103 -9.87 -4.42 -8.05
CA TYR A 103 -9.30 -3.09 -7.80
C TYR A 103 -8.63 -3.00 -6.42
N LEU A 104 -9.25 -3.54 -5.37
CA LEU A 104 -8.66 -3.55 -4.03
C LEU A 104 -7.36 -4.36 -3.96
N ILE A 105 -7.29 -5.49 -4.68
CA ILE A 105 -6.08 -6.31 -4.79
C ILE A 105 -4.97 -5.52 -5.49
N GLU A 106 -5.24 -4.94 -6.65
CA GLU A 106 -4.28 -4.12 -7.41
C GLU A 106 -3.78 -2.94 -6.57
N HIS A 107 -4.72 -2.24 -5.91
CA HIS A 107 -4.40 -1.16 -4.99
C HIS A 107 -3.51 -1.65 -3.84
N GLY A 108 -3.85 -2.79 -3.24
CA GLY A 108 -3.04 -3.42 -2.20
C GLY A 108 -1.63 -3.75 -2.66
N VAL A 109 -1.45 -4.32 -3.86
CA VAL A 109 -0.12 -4.64 -4.41
C VAL A 109 0.72 -3.37 -4.57
N ILE A 110 0.13 -2.31 -5.09
CA ILE A 110 0.80 -1.02 -5.28
C ILE A 110 1.18 -0.40 -3.93
N GLN A 111 0.24 -0.33 -2.97
CA GLN A 111 0.52 0.24 -1.64
C GLN A 111 1.56 -0.57 -0.85
N LEU A 112 1.49 -1.90 -0.91
CA LEU A 112 2.43 -2.79 -0.24
C LEU A 112 3.85 -2.65 -0.80
N SER A 113 3.98 -2.45 -2.12
CA SER A 113 5.27 -2.18 -2.76
C SER A 113 5.79 -0.76 -2.53
N GLY A 114 4.92 0.20 -2.21
CA GLY A 114 5.31 1.53 -1.74
C GLY A 114 5.83 1.55 -0.31
N SER A 115 5.31 0.65 0.54
CA SER A 115 5.60 0.59 1.99
C SER A 115 6.72 -0.41 2.36
N GLY A 116 7.27 -1.11 1.36
CA GLY A 116 8.26 -2.15 1.59
C GLY A 116 8.94 -2.61 0.32
N LEU A 117 9.72 -3.67 0.43
CA LEU A 117 10.55 -4.21 -0.65
C LEU A 117 10.45 -5.73 -0.69
N PHE A 118 10.39 -6.29 -1.90
CA PHE A 118 10.39 -7.75 -2.11
C PHE A 118 11.81 -8.28 -2.35
N PHE A 119 12.10 -9.45 -1.79
CA PHE A 119 13.40 -10.13 -1.88
C PHE A 119 13.22 -11.62 -2.12
N LYS A 120 14.17 -12.25 -2.80
CA LYS A 120 14.26 -13.72 -2.80
C LYS A 120 15.24 -14.21 -1.74
N PRO A 121 14.99 -15.33 -1.05
CA PRO A 121 15.91 -15.90 -0.06
C PRO A 121 17.31 -16.21 -0.63
N ASN A 122 17.39 -16.68 -1.87
CA ASN A 122 18.64 -16.98 -2.56
C ASN A 122 19.34 -15.73 -3.15
N GLU A 123 18.65 -14.61 -3.22
CA GLU A 123 19.14 -13.34 -3.75
C GLU A 123 18.72 -12.20 -2.80
N ALA A 124 19.05 -12.35 -1.51
CA ALA A 124 18.63 -11.50 -0.37
C ALA A 124 19.15 -10.05 -0.41
N THR A 125 19.55 -9.63 -1.59
CA THR A 125 20.54 -8.62 -1.90
C THR A 125 20.13 -7.91 -3.20
N MET A 126 19.24 -8.53 -3.98
CA MET A 126 18.46 -7.89 -5.01
C MET A 126 17.09 -7.55 -4.41
N GLN A 127 16.72 -6.29 -4.53
CA GLN A 127 15.40 -5.78 -4.17
C GLN A 127 14.56 -5.67 -5.45
N TYR A 128 13.34 -6.18 -5.39
CA TYR A 128 12.40 -6.15 -6.51
C TYR A 128 11.36 -5.07 -6.26
N ILE A 129 11.24 -4.15 -7.23
CA ILE A 129 10.21 -3.11 -7.25
C ILE A 129 9.12 -3.52 -8.23
N ILE A 130 7.87 -3.27 -7.87
CA ILE A 130 6.71 -3.50 -8.73
C ILE A 130 6.40 -2.20 -9.46
N ASP A 131 6.32 -2.24 -10.79
CA ASP A 131 5.85 -1.10 -11.59
C ASP A 131 4.31 -1.09 -11.58
N PRO A 132 3.64 0.00 -11.13
CA PRO A 132 2.20 0.10 -11.18
C PRO A 132 1.60 -0.12 -12.57
N PHE A 133 2.29 0.26 -13.64
CA PHE A 133 1.82 0.03 -15.01
C PHE A 133 1.81 -1.46 -15.37
N ASP A 134 2.77 -2.22 -14.84
CA ASP A 134 2.82 -3.67 -15.06
C ASP A 134 1.70 -4.38 -14.30
N VAL A 135 1.28 -3.87 -13.12
CA VAL A 135 0.10 -4.40 -12.39
C VAL A 135 -1.16 -4.30 -13.25
N GLU A 136 -1.42 -3.11 -13.83
CA GLU A 136 -2.57 -2.89 -14.70
C GLU A 136 -2.52 -3.79 -15.95
N GLU A 137 -1.35 -3.88 -16.59
CA GLU A 137 -1.16 -4.70 -17.80
C GLU A 137 -1.36 -6.20 -17.51
N GLN A 138 -0.70 -6.74 -16.49
CA GLN A 138 -0.81 -8.16 -16.16
C GLN A 138 -2.20 -8.53 -15.67
N SER A 139 -2.86 -7.66 -14.90
CA SER A 139 -4.25 -7.87 -14.48
C SER A 139 -5.20 -7.99 -15.67
N TYR A 140 -5.06 -7.08 -16.65
CA TYR A 140 -5.87 -7.09 -17.86
C TYR A 140 -5.67 -8.36 -18.69
N ILE A 141 -4.40 -8.75 -18.92
CA ILE A 141 -4.06 -9.99 -19.66
C ILE A 141 -4.64 -11.21 -18.94
N LEU A 142 -4.37 -11.33 -17.64
CA LEU A 142 -4.85 -12.44 -16.83
C LEU A 142 -6.37 -12.54 -16.86
N GLY A 143 -7.10 -11.44 -16.69
CA GLY A 143 -8.56 -11.50 -16.72
C GLY A 143 -9.12 -11.90 -18.08
N MET A 144 -8.41 -11.68 -19.19
CA MET A 144 -8.77 -12.30 -20.47
C MET A 144 -8.59 -13.82 -20.45
N ASP A 145 -7.54 -14.32 -19.79
CA ASP A 145 -7.20 -15.74 -19.75
C ASP A 145 -8.12 -16.56 -18.82
N ILE A 146 -8.59 -15.96 -17.71
CA ILE A 146 -9.43 -16.63 -16.71
C ILE A 146 -10.93 -16.25 -16.77
N ASP A 147 -11.38 -15.72 -17.91
CA ASP A 147 -12.78 -15.31 -18.16
C ASP A 147 -13.33 -14.26 -17.17
N LEU A 148 -12.43 -13.39 -16.68
CA LEU A 148 -12.73 -12.19 -15.90
C LEU A 148 -12.59 -10.90 -16.72
N ALA A 149 -12.63 -10.98 -18.06
CA ALA A 149 -12.37 -9.84 -18.95
C ALA A 149 -13.29 -8.63 -18.68
N ASN A 150 -14.55 -8.88 -18.29
CA ASN A 150 -15.51 -7.82 -17.94
C ASN A 150 -15.27 -7.20 -16.55
N THR A 151 -14.35 -7.78 -15.78
CA THR A 151 -14.02 -7.42 -14.40
C THR A 151 -12.71 -6.61 -14.34
N VAL A 152 -11.73 -6.96 -15.18
CA VAL A 152 -10.37 -6.38 -15.18
C VAL A 152 -10.16 -5.25 -16.19
N ASP A 153 -11.17 -4.91 -17.00
CA ASP A 153 -11.01 -3.82 -17.99
C ASP A 153 -10.79 -2.48 -17.26
N PRO A 154 -9.69 -1.73 -17.53
CA PRO A 154 -9.37 -0.48 -16.85
C PRO A 154 -10.39 0.66 -17.08
N CYS A 155 -11.38 0.45 -17.95
CA CYS A 155 -12.53 1.33 -18.15
C CYS A 155 -13.75 0.94 -17.29
N VAL A 156 -13.73 -0.24 -16.65
CA VAL A 156 -14.83 -0.78 -15.84
C VAL A 156 -14.93 0.00 -14.54
N LEU A 157 -13.88 -0.01 -13.71
CA LEU A 157 -13.93 0.63 -12.39
C LEU A 157 -12.87 1.71 -12.23
N ARG A 158 -13.30 2.96 -12.03
CA ARG A 158 -12.44 4.06 -11.58
C ARG A 158 -13.12 4.84 -10.47
N ILE A 159 -12.48 4.88 -9.31
CA ILE A 159 -12.95 5.68 -8.17
C ILE A 159 -12.38 7.09 -8.25
N THR A 160 -13.09 8.04 -7.64
CA THR A 160 -12.61 9.42 -7.52
C THR A 160 -11.43 9.50 -6.54
N ALA A 161 -10.62 10.57 -6.64
CA ALA A 161 -9.54 10.81 -5.69
C ALA A 161 -10.01 10.80 -4.22
N ALA A 162 -11.19 11.38 -3.93
CA ALA A 162 -11.75 11.38 -2.58
C ALA A 162 -12.07 9.97 -2.05
N ARG A 163 -12.53 9.06 -2.92
CA ARG A 163 -12.78 7.64 -2.58
C ARG A 163 -11.48 6.85 -2.51
N SER A 164 -10.50 7.18 -3.34
CA SER A 164 -9.15 6.61 -3.24
C SER A 164 -8.51 6.93 -1.89
N ASP A 165 -8.70 8.13 -1.36
CA ASP A 165 -8.17 8.46 -0.03
C ASP A 165 -8.84 7.63 1.05
N VAL A 166 -10.15 7.32 0.95
CA VAL A 166 -10.84 6.46 1.94
C VAL A 166 -10.17 5.09 2.06
N LEU A 167 -9.58 4.56 0.99
CA LEU A 167 -8.83 3.30 1.02
C LEU A 167 -7.63 3.34 1.95
N LEU A 168 -7.01 4.51 2.17
CA LEU A 168 -5.89 4.69 3.09
C LEU A 168 -6.27 4.52 4.57
N TYR A 169 -7.56 4.38 4.87
CA TYR A 169 -8.09 4.27 6.24
C TYR A 169 -8.93 3.03 6.48
N ILE A 170 -9.16 2.24 5.43
CA ILE A 170 -9.78 0.94 5.57
C ILE A 170 -8.67 -0.01 5.99
N ASP A 171 -8.94 -0.87 6.96
CA ASP A 171 -8.02 -1.93 7.37
C ASP A 171 -7.74 -2.84 6.17
N LEU A 172 -6.57 -2.74 5.56
CA LEU A 172 -6.15 -3.57 4.42
C LEU A 172 -5.35 -4.80 4.86
N SER A 173 -5.21 -5.06 6.16
CA SER A 173 -4.33 -6.11 6.69
C SER A 173 -4.66 -7.51 6.14
N ALA A 174 -5.94 -7.84 5.99
CA ALA A 174 -6.38 -9.10 5.40
C ALA A 174 -6.05 -9.20 3.89
N ILE A 175 -6.15 -8.11 3.14
CA ILE A 175 -5.75 -8.05 1.73
C ILE A 175 -4.23 -8.20 1.62
N TYR A 176 -3.47 -7.48 2.45
CA TYR A 176 -2.01 -7.60 2.48
C TYR A 176 -1.55 -9.01 2.86
N ALA A 177 -2.22 -9.67 3.81
CA ALA A 177 -1.92 -11.05 4.17
C ALA A 177 -2.01 -11.98 2.95
N ARG A 178 -3.06 -11.85 2.13
CA ARG A 178 -3.21 -12.65 0.90
C ARG A 178 -2.16 -12.33 -0.15
N ILE A 179 -1.88 -11.04 -0.38
CA ILE A 179 -0.83 -10.62 -1.32
C ILE A 179 0.52 -11.20 -0.91
N LEU A 180 0.87 -11.08 0.38
CA LEU A 180 2.11 -11.61 0.94
C LEU A 180 2.19 -13.14 0.83
N GLN A 181 1.09 -13.85 1.10
CA GLN A 181 1.01 -15.31 0.88
C GLN A 181 1.27 -15.68 -0.58
N ALA A 182 0.69 -14.96 -1.54
CA ALA A 182 0.88 -15.22 -2.97
C ALA A 182 2.34 -15.01 -3.39
N PHE A 183 2.98 -13.92 -2.95
CA PHE A 183 4.43 -13.72 -3.15
C PHE A 183 5.28 -14.79 -2.45
N GLY A 184 4.89 -15.17 -1.23
CA GLY A 184 5.52 -16.23 -0.45
C GLY A 184 5.49 -17.59 -1.15
N ALA A 185 4.38 -17.93 -1.81
CA ALA A 185 4.24 -19.15 -2.59
C ALA A 185 5.21 -19.23 -3.78
N LEU A 186 5.62 -18.07 -4.31
CA LEU A 186 6.62 -17.95 -5.38
C LEU A 186 8.05 -17.75 -4.87
N GLY A 187 8.26 -17.86 -3.56
CA GLY A 187 9.58 -17.75 -2.94
C GLY A 187 10.08 -16.32 -2.76
N TYR A 188 9.18 -15.34 -2.70
CA TYR A 188 9.51 -13.97 -2.33
C TYR A 188 9.16 -13.72 -0.86
N ASP A 189 10.00 -12.95 -0.18
CA ASP A 189 9.75 -12.40 1.14
C ASP A 189 9.64 -10.87 1.03
N TRP A 190 8.91 -10.26 1.95
CA TRP A 190 8.70 -8.82 1.99
C TRP A 190 9.37 -8.23 3.24
N ARG A 191 10.00 -7.06 3.07
CA ARG A 191 10.66 -6.34 4.15
C ARG A 191 10.06 -4.94 4.28
N TYR A 192 9.89 -4.52 5.52
CA TYR A 192 9.32 -3.22 5.83
C TYR A 192 10.30 -2.10 5.49
N ARG A 193 9.77 -1.01 4.94
CA ARG A 193 10.56 0.15 4.54
C ARG A 193 9.84 1.44 4.94
N ASP A 194 10.43 2.18 5.88
CA ASP A 194 9.95 3.51 6.25
C ASP A 194 10.70 4.58 5.46
N VAL A 195 10.05 5.09 4.41
CA VAL A 195 10.63 6.09 3.50
C VAL A 195 10.92 7.41 4.21
N GLU A 196 10.08 7.81 5.19
CA GLU A 196 10.27 9.06 5.93
C GLU A 196 11.54 8.98 6.79
N LEU A 197 11.71 7.87 7.51
CA LEU A 197 12.92 7.63 8.31
C LEU A 197 14.18 7.50 7.44
N GLU A 198 14.07 6.88 6.26
CA GLU A 198 15.18 6.80 5.30
C GLU A 198 15.60 8.17 4.78
N ASP A 199 14.63 9.00 4.38
CA ASP A 199 14.89 10.35 3.88
C ASP A 199 15.54 11.21 4.98
N LEU A 200 15.03 11.15 6.21
CA LEU A 200 15.63 11.82 7.37
C LEU A 200 17.07 11.36 7.63
N TRP A 201 17.33 10.05 7.51
CA TRP A 201 18.69 9.51 7.65
C TRP A 201 19.62 10.03 6.54
N VAL A 202 19.18 10.00 5.29
CA VAL A 202 19.95 10.51 4.14
C VAL A 202 20.25 12.00 4.29
N GLU A 203 19.27 12.80 4.72
CA GLU A 203 19.47 14.23 5.01
C GLU A 203 20.52 14.44 6.12
N SER A 204 20.44 13.66 7.20
CA SER A 204 21.40 13.73 8.30
C SER A 204 22.84 13.45 7.84
N GLU A 205 23.03 12.46 6.97
CA GLU A 205 24.31 12.07 6.38
C GLU A 205 24.86 13.13 5.42
N LEU A 206 23.99 13.74 4.61
CA LEU A 206 24.38 14.85 3.74
C LEU A 206 24.85 16.05 4.58
N ILE A 207 24.12 16.40 5.64
CA ILE A 207 24.50 17.50 6.54
C ILE A 207 25.83 17.20 7.25
N ALA A 208 26.05 15.97 7.72
CA ALA A 208 27.34 15.56 8.28
C ALA A 208 28.50 15.81 7.31
N ARG A 209 28.32 15.41 6.05
CA ARG A 209 29.33 15.55 4.98
C ARG A 209 29.56 17.00 4.55
N PHE A 210 28.53 17.84 4.59
CA PHE A 210 28.60 19.24 4.14
C PHE A 210 28.77 20.27 5.28
N SER A 211 28.93 19.81 6.53
CA SER A 211 29.11 20.62 7.75
C SER A 211 30.27 21.66 7.74
N ASN A 212 31.11 21.67 6.71
CA ASN A 212 32.05 22.77 6.42
C ASN A 212 31.37 24.03 5.83
N LEU A 213 30.10 23.96 5.45
CA LEU A 213 29.30 25.07 4.94
C LEU A 213 28.29 25.46 6.03
N LYS A 214 28.34 26.72 6.47
CA LYS A 214 27.48 27.35 7.49
C LYS A 214 25.98 26.99 7.35
N SER A 215 25.55 25.83 7.83
CA SER A 215 24.14 25.45 7.91
C SER A 215 23.55 25.95 9.23
N ARG A 216 22.25 26.22 9.24
CA ARG A 216 21.51 26.65 10.43
C ARG A 216 21.24 25.50 11.42
N HIS A 217 21.45 24.24 11.03
CA HIS A 217 21.10 23.05 11.82
C HIS A 217 22.30 22.11 11.88
N SER A 218 22.65 21.63 13.08
CA SER A 218 23.76 20.69 13.31
C SER A 218 23.31 19.25 13.01
N HIS A 219 24.25 18.39 12.62
CA HIS A 219 24.02 16.96 12.43
C HIS A 219 23.38 16.31 13.67
N ASP A 220 23.83 16.70 14.87
CA ASP A 220 23.27 16.24 16.14
C ASP A 220 21.76 16.53 16.27
N SER A 221 21.29 17.67 15.74
CA SER A 221 19.86 18.02 15.76
C SER A 221 19.01 17.09 14.88
N TYR A 222 19.56 16.52 13.80
CA TYR A 222 18.85 15.58 12.95
C TYR A 222 18.82 14.18 13.55
N LEU A 223 19.89 13.76 14.23
CA LEU A 223 19.91 12.49 14.97
C LEU A 223 18.94 12.51 16.15
N ASP A 224 18.80 13.66 16.81
CA ASP A 224 17.79 13.85 17.87
C ASP A 224 16.36 13.71 17.31
N ILE A 225 16.06 14.37 16.18
CA ILE A 225 14.77 14.24 15.48
C ILE A 225 14.53 12.79 15.05
N LEU A 226 15.53 12.14 14.44
CA LEU A 226 15.42 10.76 13.99
C LEU A 226 15.17 9.80 15.16
N SER A 227 15.80 10.04 16.31
CA SER A 227 15.58 9.24 17.53
C SER A 227 14.18 9.46 18.12
N GLU A 228 13.66 10.69 18.05
CA GLU A 228 12.29 11.01 18.45
C GLU A 228 11.28 10.29 17.56
N VAL A 229 11.39 10.42 16.23
CA VAL A 229 10.50 9.77 15.26
C VAL A 229 10.58 8.24 15.37
N LEU A 230 11.77 7.66 15.55
CA LEU A 230 11.92 6.22 15.81
C LEU A 230 11.18 5.78 17.08
N THR A 231 11.25 6.59 18.14
CA THR A 231 10.55 6.31 19.40
C THR A 231 9.04 6.42 19.21
N GLU A 232 8.56 7.41 18.44
CA GLU A 232 7.15 7.55 18.08
C GLU A 232 6.66 6.31 17.32
N ARG A 233 7.35 5.92 16.24
CA ARG A 233 7.03 4.75 15.41
C ARG A 233 7.03 3.44 16.20
N GLN A 234 7.90 3.30 17.21
CA GLN A 234 7.91 2.13 18.11
C GLN A 234 6.73 2.07 19.07
N ASN A 235 6.12 3.22 19.40
CA ASN A 235 4.98 3.32 20.31
C ASN A 235 3.63 3.33 19.60
N GLU A 236 3.62 3.54 18.27
CA GLU A 236 2.44 3.46 17.44
C GLU A 236 1.95 2.01 17.24
N LEU A 237 0.69 1.86 16.85
CA LEU A 237 0.19 0.57 16.40
C LEU A 237 0.90 0.19 15.08
N PRO A 238 1.20 -1.10 14.85
CA PRO A 238 1.76 -1.52 13.58
C PRO A 238 0.83 -1.14 12.42
N PRO A 239 1.40 -0.70 11.28
CA PRO A 239 0.60 -0.42 10.11
C PRO A 239 0.06 -1.72 9.49
N ASP A 240 -0.98 -1.60 8.66
CA ASP A 240 -1.74 -2.73 8.13
C ASP A 240 -0.87 -3.77 7.42
N GLU A 241 0.16 -3.34 6.69
CA GLU A 241 1.10 -4.23 6.00
C GLU A 241 1.91 -5.10 6.98
N VAL A 242 2.25 -4.56 8.15
CA VAL A 242 2.95 -5.30 9.21
C VAL A 242 1.98 -6.26 9.91
N ILE A 243 0.75 -5.83 10.17
CA ILE A 243 -0.30 -6.68 10.73
C ILE A 243 -0.58 -7.86 9.79
N GLY A 244 -0.71 -7.58 8.48
CA GLY A 244 -0.87 -8.59 7.44
C GLY A 244 0.32 -9.54 7.36
N TYR A 245 1.55 -9.05 7.45
CA TYR A 245 2.74 -9.92 7.49
C TYR A 245 2.74 -10.82 8.74
N LEU A 246 2.43 -10.26 9.90
CA LEU A 246 2.41 -10.98 11.18
C LEU A 246 1.35 -12.10 11.17
N SER A 247 0.18 -11.88 10.56
CA SER A 247 -0.88 -12.89 10.49
C SER A 247 -0.51 -14.09 9.61
N VAL A 248 0.37 -13.90 8.63
CA VAL A 248 0.83 -14.94 7.70
C VAL A 248 2.02 -15.71 8.26
N TYR A 249 3.02 -15.00 8.77
CA TYR A 249 4.33 -15.59 9.09
C TYR A 249 4.58 -15.76 10.59
N GLU A 250 3.65 -15.34 11.44
CA GLU A 250 3.73 -15.41 12.91
C GLU A 250 5.00 -14.75 13.49
N LYS A 251 5.58 -13.81 12.75
CA LYS A 251 6.78 -13.04 13.11
C LYS A 251 6.70 -11.63 12.54
N LEU A 252 7.49 -10.71 13.09
CA LEU A 252 7.64 -9.37 12.53
C LEU A 252 8.46 -9.40 11.23
N PRO A 253 8.13 -8.56 10.24
CA PRO A 253 8.94 -8.42 9.03
C PRO A 253 10.29 -7.80 9.38
N VAL A 254 11.31 -8.14 8.61
CA VAL A 254 12.63 -7.50 8.73
C VAL A 254 12.48 -6.01 8.44
N GLY A 255 13.11 -5.17 9.27
CA GLY A 255 12.98 -3.72 9.23
C GLY A 255 11.88 -3.15 10.13
N TYR A 256 11.09 -3.99 10.82
CA TYR A 256 10.05 -3.55 11.75
C TYR A 256 10.20 -4.18 13.17
N PRO A 257 10.03 -3.40 14.26
CA PRO A 257 9.95 -1.95 14.27
C PRO A 257 11.25 -1.32 13.72
N PRO A 258 11.17 -0.17 13.05
CA PRO A 258 12.35 0.42 12.44
C PRO A 258 13.40 0.75 13.51
N THR A 259 14.65 0.41 13.21
CA THR A 259 15.80 0.75 14.04
C THR A 259 16.82 1.55 13.25
N LEU A 260 17.68 2.27 13.97
CA LEU A 260 18.78 3.00 13.36
C LEU A 260 19.76 2.07 12.62
N GLU A 261 19.90 0.82 13.08
CA GLU A 261 20.67 -0.21 12.37
C GLU A 261 20.02 -0.59 11.04
N ASP A 262 18.69 -0.71 10.99
CA ASP A 262 17.98 -1.04 9.75
C ASP A 262 18.11 0.09 8.72
N LEU A 263 17.99 1.35 9.14
CA LEU A 263 18.22 2.53 8.29
C LEU A 263 19.65 2.57 7.75
N GLN A 264 20.64 2.22 8.58
CA GLN A 264 22.03 2.10 8.16
C GLN A 264 22.22 0.97 7.14
N ARG A 265 21.66 -0.22 7.38
CA ARG A 265 21.79 -1.37 6.47
C ARG A 265 21.13 -1.10 5.13
N ILE A 266 19.93 -0.53 5.12
CA ILE A 266 19.19 -0.18 3.90
C ILE A 266 19.92 0.93 3.13
N SER A 267 20.38 1.99 3.79
CA SER A 267 21.07 3.11 3.13
C SER A 267 22.49 2.76 2.62
N LEU A 268 23.19 1.86 3.30
CA LEU A 268 24.54 1.40 2.92
C LEU A 268 24.52 0.15 2.02
N GLY A 269 23.37 -0.50 1.84
CA GLY A 269 23.24 -1.77 1.12
C GLY A 269 24.03 -2.90 1.79
N LEU A 270 24.15 -2.86 3.12
CA LEU A 270 24.94 -3.78 3.93
C LEU A 270 24.02 -4.75 4.65
N ASP A 271 23.60 -5.83 3.99
CA ASP A 271 23.15 -7.00 4.72
C ASP A 271 24.35 -7.82 5.15
N GLY A 272 24.64 -7.75 6.45
CA GLY A 272 25.45 -8.74 7.14
C GLY A 272 24.65 -10.04 7.22
N SER A 273 25.03 -11.00 6.39
CA SER A 273 24.76 -12.41 6.63
C SER A 273 25.19 -12.80 8.05
N THR A 274 24.22 -13.20 8.87
CA THR A 274 24.43 -14.22 9.91
C THR A 274 23.58 -15.41 9.57
#